data_AF-A0A1I4KM64-F1
#
_entry.id   AF-A0A1I4KM64-F1
#
_cell.length_a   1.000
_cell.length_b   1.000
_cell.length_c   1.000
_cell.angle_alpha   90.00
_cell.angle_beta   90.00
_cell.angle_gamma   90.00
#
_symmetry.space_group_name_H-M   'P 1'
#
loop_
_entity.id
_entity.type
_entity.pdbx_description
1 polymer ?
#
loop_
_entity_poly.entity_id
_entity_poly.type
_entity_poly.pdbx_seq_one_letter_code
_entity_poly.pdbx_strand_id
1 'polypeptide(L)'
;MSDNEILQQILGTVQSMEKRLQHVEMNMVTREEVQELVKEETKSLATKDMLEDLATKDMLEDLATKDMLEDLATKDMLEDLATKDMLEDLATKDMLEGLATKESQKHLATKADTAGLQQKMDSLQETVDRMERKQNVIQDQTGKLSEYHMHVTMELSEVKGSVAFNNHKLNDVERKLFKMKDSL
;
A
#
# COMPACT_ATOMS: atom_id res chain seq x y z
N MET A 1 -14.30 -86.96 52.53
CA MET A 1 -14.37 -85.60 53.10
C MET A 1 -15.74 -85.45 53.72
N SER A 2 -15.78 -85.03 54.98
CA SER A 2 -17.06 -84.72 55.64
C SER A 2 -17.61 -83.40 55.07
N ASP A 3 -18.93 -83.21 55.09
CA ASP A 3 -19.56 -81.96 54.61
C ASP A 3 -18.96 -80.71 55.29
N ASN A 4 -18.48 -80.85 56.53
CA ASN A 4 -17.82 -79.80 57.28
C ASN A 4 -16.43 -79.43 56.71
N GLU A 5 -15.66 -80.40 56.21
CA GLU A 5 -14.37 -80.12 55.55
C GLU A 5 -14.57 -79.36 54.23
N ILE A 6 -15.62 -79.71 53.48
CA ILE A 6 -16.00 -79.04 52.24
C ILE A 6 -16.40 -77.58 52.54
N LEU A 7 -17.21 -77.35 53.58
CA LEU A 7 -17.62 -76.01 54.01
C LEU A 7 -16.44 -75.15 54.46
N GLN A 8 -15.48 -75.73 55.21
CA GLN A 8 -14.27 -75.01 55.61
C GLN A 8 -13.37 -74.66 54.42
N GLN A 9 -13.26 -75.55 53.44
CA GLN A 9 -12.50 -75.28 52.22
C GLN A 9 -13.16 -74.19 51.36
N ILE A 10 -14.49 -74.19 51.23
CA ILE A 10 -15.26 -73.14 50.55
C ILE A 10 -15.10 -71.80 51.27
N LEU A 11 -15.18 -71.79 52.60
CA LEU A 11 -15.00 -70.56 53.37
C LEU A 11 -13.60 -69.97 53.17
N GLY A 12 -12.56 -70.82 53.18
CA GLY A 12 -11.19 -70.38 52.92
C GLY A 12 -10.97 -69.84 51.51
N THR A 13 -11.61 -70.44 50.49
CA THR A 13 -11.53 -69.92 49.11
C THR A 13 -12.27 -68.60 48.95
N VAL A 14 -13.45 -68.44 49.57
CA VAL A 14 -14.19 -67.18 49.56
C VAL A 14 -13.39 -66.06 50.22
N GLN A 15 -12.81 -66.30 51.40
CA GLN A 15 -11.96 -65.30 52.09
C GLN A 15 -10.72 -64.92 51.27
N SER A 16 -10.15 -65.87 50.54
CA SER A 16 -9.03 -65.60 49.62
C SER A 16 -9.47 -64.76 48.41
N MET A 17 -10.66 -65.02 47.87
CA MET A 17 -11.24 -64.24 46.80
C MET A 17 -11.55 -62.80 47.24
N GLU A 18 -12.11 -62.60 48.43
CA GLU A 18 -12.40 -61.28 48.99
C GLU A 18 -11.13 -60.42 49.12
N LYS A 19 -10.05 -60.99 49.66
CA LYS A 19 -8.76 -60.30 49.76
C LYS A 19 -8.19 -59.91 48.39
N ARG A 20 -8.33 -60.79 47.39
CA ARG A 20 -7.89 -60.51 46.02
C ARG A 20 -8.75 -59.43 45.36
N LEU A 21 -10.05 -59.43 45.62
CA LEU A 21 -10.97 -58.41 45.11
C LEU A 21 -10.62 -57.03 45.67
N GLN A 22 -10.40 -56.92 46.98
CA GLN A 22 -9.96 -55.68 47.63
C GLN A 22 -8.63 -55.16 47.06
N HIS A 23 -7.69 -56.05 46.77
CA HIS A 23 -6.42 -55.67 46.15
C HIS A 23 -6.58 -55.19 44.71
N VAL A 24 -7.49 -55.80 43.94
CA VAL A 24 -7.82 -55.34 42.58
C VAL A 24 -8.54 -54.01 42.63
N GLU A 25 -9.49 -53.82 43.55
CA GLU A 25 -10.22 -52.56 43.72
C GLU A 25 -9.31 -51.38 44.11
N MET A 26 -8.29 -51.64 44.93
CA MET A 26 -7.32 -50.62 45.34
C MET A 26 -6.31 -50.27 44.22
N ASN A 27 -6.07 -51.19 43.28
CA ASN A 27 -5.04 -51.03 42.24
C ASN A 27 -5.60 -50.81 40.83
N MET A 28 -6.92 -50.93 40.65
CA MET A 28 -7.55 -50.64 39.37
C MET A 28 -7.61 -49.13 39.19
N VAL A 29 -7.20 -48.68 38.00
CA VAL A 29 -7.37 -47.28 37.62
C VAL A 29 -8.86 -47.01 37.40
N THR A 30 -9.36 -45.97 38.03
CA THR A 30 -10.75 -45.54 37.89
C THR A 30 -10.98 -44.84 36.54
N ARG A 31 -12.23 -44.79 36.10
CA ARG A 31 -12.59 -44.11 34.85
C ARG A 31 -12.26 -42.62 34.92
N GLU A 32 -12.40 -42.03 36.11
CA GLU A 32 -12.11 -40.64 36.41
C GLU A 32 -10.60 -40.35 36.32
N GLU A 33 -9.74 -41.22 36.85
CA GLU A 33 -8.28 -41.11 36.72
C GLU A 33 -7.82 -41.24 35.27
N VAL A 34 -8.41 -42.15 34.49
CA VAL A 34 -8.14 -42.23 33.04
C VAL A 34 -8.56 -40.94 32.33
N GLN A 35 -9.71 -40.36 32.68
CA GLN A 35 -10.17 -39.10 32.08
C GLN A 35 -9.28 -37.90 32.43
N GLU A 36 -8.78 -37.83 33.66
CA GLU A 36 -7.81 -36.80 34.08
C GLU A 36 -6.48 -36.96 33.33
N LEU A 37 -5.93 -38.17 33.25
CA LEU A 37 -4.69 -38.45 32.49
C LEU A 37 -4.83 -38.09 31.01
N VAL A 38 -5.95 -38.48 30.37
CA VAL A 38 -6.21 -38.12 28.97
C VAL A 38 -6.34 -36.61 28.80
N LYS A 39 -6.95 -35.88 29.74
CA LYS A 39 -7.04 -34.41 29.69
C LYS A 39 -5.69 -33.73 29.86
N GLU A 40 -4.85 -34.21 30.77
CA GLU A 40 -3.49 -33.70 30.98
C GLU A 40 -2.60 -33.98 29.77
N GLU A 41 -2.64 -35.20 29.22
CA GLU A 41 -1.84 -35.60 28.07
C GLU A 41 -2.29 -34.88 26.79
N THR A 42 -3.60 -34.71 26.57
CA THR A 42 -4.11 -33.90 25.45
C THR A 42 -3.76 -32.43 25.58
N LYS A 43 -3.76 -31.86 26.80
CA LYS A 43 -3.25 -30.50 27.02
C LYS A 43 -1.76 -30.41 26.74
N SER A 44 -0.96 -31.39 27.17
CA SER A 44 0.49 -31.41 26.93
C SER A 44 0.85 -31.60 25.44
N LEU A 45 0.06 -32.37 24.70
CA LEU A 45 0.21 -32.53 23.25
C LEU A 45 -0.28 -31.27 22.50
N ALA A 46 -1.27 -30.56 23.05
CA ALA A 46 -1.76 -29.30 22.50
C ALA A 46 -0.90 -28.07 22.92
N THR A 47 -0.01 -28.20 23.90
CA THR A 47 0.90 -27.11 24.27
C THR A 47 2.07 -27.03 23.29
N LYS A 48 1.90 -26.15 22.30
CA LYS A 48 2.92 -25.31 21.62
C LYS A 48 4.10 -25.99 20.90
N ASP A 49 4.78 -26.98 21.48
CA ASP A 49 6.03 -27.51 20.93
C ASP A 49 5.82 -28.43 19.70
N MET A 50 4.74 -29.21 19.66
CA MET A 50 4.46 -30.07 18.48
C MET A 50 3.88 -29.29 17.29
N LEU A 51 3.25 -28.14 17.53
CA LEU A 51 2.76 -27.26 16.46
C LEU A 51 3.88 -26.40 15.88
N GLU A 52 4.93 -26.11 16.64
CA GLU A 52 6.09 -25.34 16.17
C GLU A 52 6.97 -26.16 15.21
N ASP A 53 7.13 -27.47 15.44
CA ASP A 53 7.93 -28.33 14.56
C ASP A 53 7.23 -28.71 13.24
N LEU A 54 5.89 -28.82 13.24
CA LEU A 54 5.13 -29.10 12.01
C LEU A 54 4.93 -27.87 11.11
N ALA A 55 5.11 -26.67 11.67
CA ALA A 55 4.95 -25.39 10.97
C ALA A 55 6.30 -24.70 10.72
N THR A 56 7.36 -25.47 10.44
CA THR A 56 8.59 -24.87 9.92
C THR A 56 8.30 -24.28 8.54
N LYS A 57 8.51 -22.97 8.47
CA LYS A 57 8.18 -22.00 7.42
C LYS A 57 8.56 -22.41 5.98
N ASP A 58 9.43 -23.40 5.81
CA ASP A 58 9.92 -23.87 4.51
C ASP A 58 9.00 -24.94 3.88
N MET A 59 8.20 -25.71 4.65
CA MET A 59 7.31 -26.72 4.06
C MET A 59 6.06 -26.13 3.41
N LEU A 60 5.69 -24.89 3.76
CA LEU A 60 4.56 -24.19 3.16
C LEU A 60 4.90 -23.48 1.85
N GLU A 61 6.19 -23.23 1.58
CA GLU A 61 6.61 -22.56 0.34
C GLU A 61 6.65 -23.52 -0.85
N ASP A 62 6.94 -24.82 -0.62
CA ASP A 62 7.00 -25.83 -1.69
C ASP A 62 5.66 -26.50 -2.02
N LEU A 63 4.67 -26.49 -1.10
CA LEU A 63 3.35 -27.07 -1.37
C LEU A 63 2.39 -26.13 -2.11
N ALA A 64 2.77 -24.86 -2.31
CA ALA A 64 1.96 -23.84 -2.96
C ALA A 64 2.16 -23.79 -4.49
N THR A 65 2.48 -24.91 -5.13
CA THR A 65 2.24 -25.04 -6.57
C THR A 65 0.79 -25.46 -6.77
N LYS A 66 0.10 -24.65 -7.57
CA LYS A 66 -1.35 -24.49 -7.74
C LYS A 66 -2.17 -25.77 -8.03
N ASP A 67 -1.52 -26.92 -8.18
CA ASP A 67 -2.14 -28.19 -8.58
C ASP A 67 -2.37 -29.17 -7.40
N MET A 68 -1.76 -28.98 -6.22
CA MET A 68 -1.97 -29.89 -5.07
C MET A 68 -3.19 -29.52 -4.18
N LEU A 69 -3.76 -28.32 -4.35
CA LEU A 69 -4.93 -27.89 -3.58
C LEU A 69 -6.26 -28.47 -4.10
N GLU A 70 -6.28 -29.04 -5.31
CA GLU A 70 -7.50 -29.65 -5.86
C GLU A 70 -7.75 -31.06 -5.31
N ASP A 71 -6.70 -31.76 -4.86
CA ASP A 71 -6.82 -33.14 -4.35
C ASP A 71 -6.98 -33.25 -2.81
N LEU A 72 -6.63 -32.21 -2.03
CA LEU A 72 -6.77 -32.24 -0.56
C LEU A 72 -8.14 -31.77 -0.03
N ALA A 73 -9.00 -31.27 -0.91
CA ALA A 73 -10.35 -30.81 -0.56
C ALA A 73 -11.37 -31.97 -0.53
N THR A 74 -11.02 -33.08 0.15
CA THR A 74 -12.07 -34.01 0.61
C THR A 74 -12.68 -33.44 1.88
N LYS A 75 -14.00 -33.44 1.89
CA LYS A 75 -14.93 -32.68 2.73
C LYS A 75 -14.73 -32.76 4.25
N ASP A 76 -13.85 -33.64 4.73
CA ASP A 76 -13.62 -33.88 6.15
C ASP A 76 -12.52 -32.97 6.76
N MET A 77 -11.59 -32.40 5.97
CA MET A 77 -10.55 -31.51 6.51
C MET A 77 -11.01 -30.06 6.75
N LEU A 78 -12.16 -29.67 6.21
CA LEU A 78 -12.72 -28.31 6.40
C LEU A 78 -13.54 -28.16 7.68
N GLU A 79 -13.91 -29.27 8.34
CA GLU A 79 -14.68 -29.19 9.58
C GLU A 79 -13.77 -28.90 10.79
N ASP A 80 -12.48 -29.29 10.72
CA ASP A 80 -11.50 -29.02 11.78
C ASP A 80 -10.84 -27.62 11.68
N LEU A 81 -10.77 -27.01 10.48
CA LEU A 81 -10.20 -25.67 10.29
C LEU A 81 -11.16 -24.53 10.64
N ALA A 82 -12.43 -24.84 10.93
CA ALA A 82 -13.47 -23.88 11.26
C ALA A 82 -13.91 -23.99 12.73
N THR A 83 -12.99 -24.35 13.63
CA THR A 83 -13.23 -24.09 15.05
C THR A 83 -13.17 -22.57 15.27
N LYS A 84 -14.14 -22.09 16.05
CA LYS A 84 -14.46 -20.67 16.30
C LYS A 84 -13.23 -19.81 16.68
N ASP A 85 -12.16 -20.43 17.17
CA ASP A 85 -10.91 -19.80 17.58
C ASP A 85 -10.07 -19.30 16.39
N MET A 86 -10.07 -19.98 15.23
CA MET A 86 -9.32 -19.50 14.05
C MET A 86 -9.98 -18.26 13.39
N LEU A 87 -11.30 -18.12 13.52
CA LEU A 87 -12.01 -16.91 13.09
C LEU A 87 -11.85 -15.77 14.10
N GLU A 88 -11.62 -16.07 15.38
CA GLU A 88 -11.26 -15.06 16.38
C GLU A 88 -9.83 -14.57 16.15
N ASP A 89 -8.88 -15.42 15.76
CA ASP A 89 -7.50 -15.03 15.44
C ASP A 89 -7.36 -14.22 14.15
N LEU A 90 -8.13 -14.51 13.09
CA LEU A 90 -8.16 -13.68 11.88
C LEU A 90 -8.82 -12.30 12.11
N ALA A 91 -9.63 -12.20 13.17
CA ALA A 91 -10.27 -10.98 13.63
C ALA A 91 -9.73 -10.52 14.99
N THR A 92 -8.50 -10.92 15.34
CA THR A 92 -7.91 -10.44 16.59
C THR A 92 -7.68 -8.95 16.45
N LYS A 93 -8.00 -8.26 17.53
CA LYS A 93 -7.76 -6.84 17.75
C LYS A 93 -6.33 -6.42 17.37
N ASP A 94 -5.36 -7.35 17.37
CA ASP A 94 -3.97 -7.14 16.98
C ASP A 94 -3.75 -6.96 15.47
N MET A 95 -4.51 -7.64 14.59
CA MET A 95 -4.44 -7.38 13.13
C MET A 95 -5.10 -6.04 12.78
N LEU A 96 -6.21 -5.70 13.44
CA LEU A 96 -6.84 -4.40 13.33
C LEU A 96 -6.00 -3.29 13.98
N GLU A 97 -5.31 -3.56 15.10
CA GLU A 97 -4.35 -2.63 15.71
C GLU A 97 -3.12 -2.48 14.83
N GLY A 98 -2.64 -3.52 14.15
CA GLY A 98 -1.57 -3.41 13.16
C GLY A 98 -1.92 -2.47 12.00
N LEU A 99 -3.15 -2.51 11.50
CA LEU A 99 -3.66 -1.57 10.49
C LEU A 99 -4.03 -0.19 11.06
N ALA A 100 -4.39 -0.12 12.35
CA ALA A 100 -4.76 1.11 13.06
C ALA A 100 -3.61 1.74 13.88
N THR A 101 -2.41 1.15 13.87
CA THR A 101 -1.24 1.75 14.51
C THR A 101 -0.85 2.98 13.72
N LYS A 102 -0.41 4.02 14.44
CA LYS A 102 0.12 5.25 13.85
C LYS A 102 1.22 4.99 12.82
N GLU A 103 1.91 3.85 12.87
CA GLU A 103 2.93 3.39 11.92
C GLU A 103 2.35 3.13 10.52
N SER A 104 1.26 2.36 10.43
CA SER A 104 0.58 2.04 9.15
C SER A 104 -0.11 3.27 8.54
N GLN A 105 -0.61 4.19 9.38
CA GLN A 105 -1.10 5.50 8.94
C GLN A 105 0.03 6.49 8.59
N LYS A 106 1.25 6.30 9.11
CA LYS A 106 2.42 7.10 8.76
C LYS A 106 2.77 6.89 7.28
N HIS A 107 2.63 5.68 6.77
CA HIS A 107 2.92 5.36 5.38
C HIS A 107 1.84 5.84 4.38
N LEU A 108 0.64 6.21 4.86
CA LEU A 108 -0.47 6.72 4.02
C LEU A 108 -0.38 8.24 3.77
N ALA A 109 0.81 8.72 3.40
CA ALA A 109 1.20 10.13 3.36
C ALA A 109 1.40 10.72 4.76
N THR A 110 2.65 10.71 5.23
CA THR A 110 2.98 11.47 6.42
C THR A 110 2.63 12.95 6.20
N LYS A 111 2.32 13.67 7.28
CA LYS A 111 2.24 15.13 7.28
C LYS A 111 3.52 15.78 6.69
N ALA A 112 4.66 15.07 6.71
CA ALA A 112 5.91 15.50 6.11
C ALA A 112 5.91 15.39 4.58
N ASP A 113 5.34 14.32 4.00
CA ASP A 113 5.22 14.16 2.54
C ASP A 113 4.28 15.22 1.95
N THR A 114 3.16 15.48 2.63
CA THR A 114 2.21 16.53 2.24
C THR A 114 2.79 17.95 2.43
N ALA A 115 3.58 18.18 3.49
CA ALA A 115 4.28 19.45 3.70
C ALA A 115 5.35 19.73 2.63
N GLY A 116 6.11 18.71 2.22
CA GLY A 116 7.09 18.85 1.13
C GLY A 116 6.44 19.14 -0.22
N LEU A 117 5.29 18.55 -0.49
CA LEU A 117 4.46 18.87 -1.67
C LEU A 117 3.90 20.30 -1.58
N GLN A 118 3.42 20.73 -0.43
CA GLN A 118 2.92 22.09 -0.22
C GLN A 118 4.03 23.14 -0.44
N GLN A 119 5.22 22.93 0.11
CA GLN A 119 6.35 23.84 -0.10
C GLN A 119 6.75 23.97 -1.57
N LYS A 120 6.73 22.84 -2.31
CA LYS A 120 6.96 22.85 -3.76
C LYS A 120 5.86 23.59 -4.50
N MET A 121 4.60 23.44 -4.08
CA MET A 121 3.46 24.17 -4.64
C MET A 121 3.62 25.68 -4.42
N ASP A 122 3.99 26.11 -3.21
CA ASP A 122 4.22 27.53 -2.90
C ASP A 122 5.37 28.10 -3.74
N SER A 123 6.47 27.35 -3.89
CA SER A 123 7.62 27.75 -4.71
C SER A 123 7.25 27.85 -6.21
N LEU A 124 6.40 26.95 -6.70
CA LEU A 124 5.87 26.99 -8.05
C LEU A 124 4.94 28.18 -8.24
N GLN A 125 4.07 28.47 -7.27
CA GLN A 125 3.17 29.62 -7.32
C GLN A 125 3.96 30.93 -7.38
N GLU A 126 4.98 31.11 -6.54
CA GLU A 126 5.85 32.28 -6.64
C GLU A 126 6.55 32.39 -8.00
N THR A 127 6.92 31.25 -8.60
CA THR A 127 7.54 31.23 -9.92
C THR A 127 6.54 31.66 -10.99
N VAL A 128 5.29 31.21 -10.91
CA VAL A 128 4.20 31.64 -11.78
C VAL A 128 3.96 33.15 -11.65
N ASP A 129 3.83 33.67 -10.43
CA ASP A 129 3.64 35.11 -10.20
C ASP A 129 4.79 35.95 -10.77
N ARG A 130 6.04 35.47 -10.63
CA ARG A 130 7.22 36.11 -11.25
C ARG A 130 7.16 36.08 -12.78
N MET A 131 6.69 34.98 -13.36
CA MET A 131 6.52 34.86 -14.81
C MET A 131 5.43 35.79 -15.32
N GLU A 132 4.28 35.87 -14.66
CA GLU A 132 3.18 36.79 -15.02
C GLU A 132 3.64 38.26 -14.98
N ARG A 133 4.37 38.66 -13.93
CA ARG A 133 4.96 40.01 -13.87
C ARG A 133 5.89 40.29 -15.04
N LYS A 134 6.78 39.34 -15.38
CA LYS A 134 7.68 39.48 -16.53
C LYS A 134 6.93 39.55 -17.84
N GLN A 135 5.88 38.74 -18.02
CA GLN A 135 5.02 38.75 -19.20
C GLN A 135 4.34 40.10 -19.39
N ASN A 136 3.82 40.69 -18.31
CA ASN A 136 3.20 42.02 -18.36
C ASN A 136 4.20 43.10 -18.79
N VAL A 137 5.43 43.06 -18.28
CA VAL A 137 6.50 44.00 -18.68
C VAL A 137 6.86 43.84 -20.16
N ILE A 138 6.98 42.60 -20.64
CA ILE A 138 7.27 42.31 -22.05
C ILE A 138 6.13 42.82 -22.95
N GLN A 139 4.88 42.64 -22.52
CA GLN A 139 3.71 43.10 -23.26
C GLN A 139 3.68 44.63 -23.38
N ASP A 140 3.97 45.36 -22.30
CA ASP A 140 4.10 46.83 -22.32
C ASP A 140 5.24 47.29 -23.24
N GLN A 141 6.41 46.67 -23.14
CA GLN A 141 7.55 46.97 -24.00
C GLN A 141 7.25 46.68 -25.48
N THR A 142 6.53 45.60 -25.78
CA THR A 142 6.11 45.25 -27.14
C THR A 142 5.14 46.29 -27.69
N GLY A 143 4.20 46.77 -26.87
CA GLY A 143 3.30 47.87 -27.22
C GLY A 143 4.06 49.15 -27.60
N LYS A 144 4.97 49.60 -26.72
CA LYS A 144 5.83 50.77 -26.97
C LYS A 144 6.67 50.63 -28.23
N LEU A 145 7.23 49.44 -28.47
CA LEU A 145 8.01 49.18 -29.67
C LEU A 145 7.15 49.25 -30.94
N SER A 146 5.91 48.75 -30.89
CA SER A 146 4.95 48.85 -32.00
C SER A 146 4.59 50.31 -32.29
N GLU A 147 4.39 51.13 -31.26
CA GLU A 147 4.12 52.57 -31.42
C GLU A 147 5.32 53.29 -32.06
N TYR A 148 6.53 53.01 -31.57
CA TYR A 148 7.76 53.54 -32.16
C TYR A 148 7.92 53.15 -33.64
N HIS A 149 7.66 51.87 -33.96
CA HIS A 149 7.72 51.37 -35.33
C HIS A 149 6.72 52.09 -36.25
N MET A 150 5.49 52.30 -35.78
CA MET A 150 4.46 53.04 -36.50
C MET A 150 4.90 54.49 -36.76
N HIS A 151 5.44 55.16 -35.73
CA HIS A 151 5.92 56.54 -35.87
C HIS A 151 7.05 56.65 -36.90
N VAL A 152 8.09 55.82 -36.79
CA VAL A 152 9.22 55.81 -37.74
C VAL A 152 8.76 55.51 -39.17
N THR A 153 7.79 54.60 -39.35
CA THR A 153 7.26 54.27 -40.67
C THR A 153 6.49 55.45 -41.28
N MET A 154 5.76 56.20 -40.45
CA MET A 154 5.05 57.41 -40.88
C MET A 154 6.04 58.51 -41.28
N GLU A 155 7.04 58.79 -40.45
CA GLU A 155 8.10 59.77 -40.76
C GLU A 155 8.86 59.40 -42.05
N LEU A 156 9.21 58.12 -42.22
CA LEU A 156 9.88 57.65 -43.44
C LEU A 156 9.02 57.86 -44.69
N SER A 157 7.70 57.66 -44.56
CA SER A 157 6.75 57.89 -45.65
C SER A 157 6.66 59.36 -46.03
N GLU A 158 6.65 60.26 -45.04
CA GLU A 158 6.67 61.72 -45.25
C GLU A 158 7.96 62.19 -45.91
N VAL A 159 9.12 61.71 -45.44
CA VAL A 159 10.42 62.02 -46.04
C VAL A 159 10.47 61.52 -47.48
N LYS A 160 10.02 60.29 -47.74
CA LYS A 160 9.98 59.72 -49.09
C LYS A 160 9.09 60.55 -50.02
N GLY A 161 7.93 61.01 -49.55
CA GLY A 161 7.05 61.92 -50.29
C GLY A 161 7.75 63.24 -50.62
N SER A 162 8.42 63.84 -49.63
CA SER A 162 9.16 65.10 -49.80
C SER A 162 10.31 64.98 -50.80
N VAL A 163 11.07 63.88 -50.76
CA VAL A 163 12.15 63.59 -51.71
C VAL A 163 11.59 63.45 -53.12
N ALA A 164 10.51 62.69 -53.32
CA ALA A 164 9.88 62.52 -54.62
C ALA A 164 9.40 63.87 -55.21
N PHE A 165 8.78 64.70 -54.37
CA PHE A 165 8.33 66.04 -54.76
C PHE A 165 9.50 66.97 -55.13
N ASN A 166 10.56 66.99 -54.33
CA ASN A 166 11.76 67.78 -54.62
C ASN A 166 12.46 67.31 -55.90
N ASN A 167 12.51 66.00 -56.14
CA ASN A 167 13.08 65.44 -57.36
C ASN A 167 12.28 65.86 -58.60
N HIS A 168 10.94 65.89 -58.51
CA HIS A 168 10.10 66.43 -59.59
C HIS A 168 10.42 67.91 -59.86
N LYS A 169 10.50 68.74 -58.82
CA LYS A 169 10.87 70.16 -58.95
C LYS A 169 12.25 70.35 -59.57
N LEU A 170 13.23 69.55 -59.16
CA LEU A 170 14.58 69.62 -59.71
C LEU A 170 14.58 69.31 -61.22
N ASN A 171 13.91 68.22 -61.62
CA ASN A 171 13.77 67.86 -63.03
C ASN A 171 13.09 68.97 -63.86
N ASP A 172 12.08 69.66 -63.30
CA ASP A 172 11.44 70.78 -63.98
C ASP A 172 12.39 71.97 -64.16
N VAL A 173 13.22 72.28 -63.15
CA VAL A 173 14.24 73.33 -63.22
C VAL A 173 15.32 72.98 -64.24
N GLU A 174 15.81 71.74 -64.23
CA GLU A 174 16.80 71.25 -65.20
C GLU A 174 16.28 71.37 -66.65
N ARG A 175 15.02 71.00 -66.91
CA ARG A 175 14.40 71.19 -68.23
C ARG A 175 14.34 72.66 -68.64
N LYS A 176 14.01 73.56 -67.72
CA LYS A 176 13.97 75.02 -68.02
C LYS A 176 15.35 75.57 -68.31
N LEU A 177 16.36 75.18 -67.52
CA LEU A 177 17.76 75.57 -67.75
C LEU A 177 18.27 75.10 -69.11
N PHE A 178 17.96 73.85 -69.48
CA PHE A 178 18.33 73.30 -70.78
C PHE A 178 17.77 74.14 -71.93
N LYS A 179 16.48 74.47 -71.90
CA LYS A 179 15.83 75.33 -72.92
C LYS A 179 16.45 76.72 -73.01
N MET A 180 16.79 77.34 -71.88
CA MET A 180 17.42 78.67 -71.89
C MET A 180 18.83 78.62 -72.49
N LYS A 181 19.60 77.56 -72.20
CA LYS A 181 20.94 77.36 -72.77
C LYS A 181 20.90 77.17 -74.29
N ASP A 182 19.89 76.49 -74.81
CA ASP A 182 19.70 76.31 -76.25
C ASP A 182 19.23 77.59 -76.97
N SER A 183 18.73 78.59 -76.23
CA SER A 183 18.19 79.85 -76.76
C SER A 183 19.20 81.01 -76.77
N LEU A 184 20.43 80.77 -76.28
CA LEU A 184 21.55 81.74 -76.19
C LEU A 184 22.59 81.44 -77.28
#